data_AF-A0AAW8JHB1-F1
#
_entry.id   AF-A0AAW8JHB1-F1
#
_cell.length_a   1.000
_cell.length_b   1.000
_cell.length_c   1.000
_cell.angle_alpha   90.00
_cell.angle_beta   90.00
_cell.angle_gamma   90.00
#
_symmetry.space_group_name_H-M   'P 1'
#
loop_
_entity.id
_entity.type
_entity.pdbx_description
1 polymer ?
#
loop_
_entity_poly.entity_id
_entity_poly.type
_entity_poly.pdbx_seq_one_letter_code
_entity_poly.pdbx_strand_id
1 'polypeptide(L)'
;MRNIILYILVGTLATGCINFNTIPTVDSKDFLRNKNGGIVKDCQGRIMFKNDEDNESFWRVFNLPKGTTEFTCIDGKAYLPEKVPPKN
;
A
#
# COMPACT_ATOMS: atom_id res chain seq x y z
N MET A 1 -33.02 -28.61 -55.11
CA MET A 1 -33.03 -29.51 -53.93
C MET A 1 -31.71 -30.26 -53.85
N ARG A 2 -30.81 -29.86 -52.96
CA ARG A 2 -29.83 -30.76 -52.31
C ARG A 2 -29.30 -30.09 -51.04
N ASN A 3 -29.36 -30.88 -49.98
CA ASN A 3 -29.13 -30.56 -48.57
C ASN A 3 -27.65 -30.29 -48.22
N ILE A 4 -27.46 -29.43 -47.20
CA ILE A 4 -26.61 -29.58 -45.98
C ILE A 4 -25.10 -29.84 -46.25
N ILE A 5 -24.16 -29.06 -45.73
CA ILE A 5 -23.59 -29.18 -44.37
C ILE A 5 -23.03 -27.81 -43.91
N LEU A 6 -23.51 -27.38 -42.74
CA LEU A 6 -23.02 -26.26 -41.96
C LEU A 6 -21.72 -26.68 -41.26
N TYR A 7 -20.56 -26.23 -41.73
CA TYR A 7 -19.30 -26.42 -41.00
C TYR A 7 -19.21 -25.37 -39.89
N ILE A 8 -19.67 -25.73 -38.69
CA ILE A 8 -19.39 -24.97 -37.48
C ILE A 8 -17.90 -25.16 -37.20
N LEU A 9 -17.10 -24.15 -37.55
CA LEU A 9 -15.72 -24.03 -37.12
C LEU A 9 -15.74 -23.72 -35.62
N VAL A 10 -15.74 -24.75 -34.80
CA VAL A 10 -15.52 -24.63 -33.35
C VAL A 10 -14.04 -24.25 -33.18
N GLY A 11 -13.77 -22.96 -33.27
CA GLY A 11 -12.50 -22.39 -32.81
C GLY A 11 -12.42 -22.62 -31.32
N THR A 12 -11.60 -23.60 -30.90
CA THR A 12 -11.26 -23.79 -29.50
C THR A 12 -10.53 -22.55 -29.02
N LEU A 13 -11.28 -21.65 -28.37
CA LEU A 13 -10.71 -20.66 -27.47
C LEU A 13 -10.01 -21.46 -26.37
N ALA A 14 -8.71 -21.69 -26.51
CA ALA A 14 -7.86 -22.00 -25.40
C ALA A 14 -7.86 -20.76 -24.49
N THR A 15 -8.87 -20.64 -23.64
CA THR A 15 -8.78 -19.83 -22.43
C THR A 15 -7.71 -20.49 -21.56
N GLY A 16 -6.46 -20.15 -21.84
CA GLY A 16 -5.41 -20.28 -20.85
C GLY A 16 -5.84 -19.39 -19.70
N CYS A 17 -6.32 -19.99 -18.61
CA CYS A 17 -6.52 -19.30 -17.36
C CYS A 17 -5.14 -18.79 -16.92
N ILE A 18 -4.83 -17.53 -17.22
CA ILE A 18 -3.77 -16.82 -16.53
C ILE A 18 -4.20 -16.80 -15.07
N ASN A 19 -3.63 -17.71 -14.28
CA ASN A 19 -3.79 -17.74 -12.84
C ASN A 19 -3.20 -16.45 -12.28
N PHE A 20 -4.04 -15.41 -12.12
CA PHE A 20 -3.71 -14.16 -11.43
C PHE A 20 -3.47 -14.35 -9.91
N ASN A 21 -3.39 -15.60 -9.43
CA ASN A 21 -3.26 -15.97 -8.02
C ASN A 21 -1.84 -15.76 -7.44
N THR A 22 -0.99 -14.97 -8.08
CA THR A 22 0.35 -14.65 -7.54
C THR A 22 0.66 -13.16 -7.61
N ILE A 23 -0.35 -12.31 -7.48
CA ILE A 23 -0.11 -10.96 -6.94
C ILE A 23 0.00 -11.15 -5.43
N PRO A 24 1.16 -10.92 -4.79
CA PRO A 24 1.20 -10.85 -3.33
C PRO A 24 0.28 -9.72 -2.90
N THR A 25 -0.93 -10.07 -2.47
CA THR A 25 -1.89 -9.12 -1.91
C THR A 25 -1.32 -8.71 -0.57
N VAL A 26 -0.75 -7.51 -0.52
CA VAL A 26 -0.40 -6.86 0.75
C VAL A 26 -1.64 -6.88 1.64
N ASP A 27 -1.54 -7.54 2.79
CA ASP A 27 -2.67 -7.66 3.70
C ASP A 27 -2.82 -6.33 4.46
N SER A 28 -4.06 -5.87 4.59
CA SER A 28 -4.43 -4.68 5.37
C SER A 28 -3.92 -4.72 6.83
N LYS A 29 -3.65 -5.93 7.35
CA LYS A 29 -3.06 -6.16 8.67
C LYS A 29 -1.57 -5.81 8.74
N ASP A 30 -0.89 -5.73 7.61
CA ASP A 30 0.56 -5.49 7.53
C ASP A 30 0.89 -4.00 7.62
N PHE A 31 -0.11 -3.12 7.46
CA PHE A 31 0.06 -1.68 7.61
C PHE A 31 0.16 -1.25 9.06
N LEU A 32 1.03 -0.28 9.32
CA LEU A 32 1.08 0.44 10.58
C LEU A 32 -0.19 1.29 10.71
N ARG A 33 -0.80 1.27 11.91
CA ARG A 33 -2.06 1.98 12.19
C ARG A 33 -1.90 2.91 13.37
N ASN A 34 -2.53 4.07 13.26
CA ASN A 34 -2.64 5.03 14.35
C ASN A 34 -3.70 4.57 15.36
N LYS A 35 -3.85 5.29 16.48
CA LYS A 35 -4.78 4.91 17.56
C LYS A 35 -6.25 4.84 17.13
N ASN A 36 -6.61 5.52 16.05
CA ASN A 36 -7.96 5.55 15.49
C ASN A 36 -8.16 4.45 14.42
N GLY A 37 -7.16 3.58 14.21
CA GLY A 37 -7.18 2.54 13.18
C GLY A 37 -6.88 3.02 11.76
N GLY A 38 -6.53 4.30 11.57
CA GLY A 38 -6.12 4.85 10.27
C GLY A 38 -4.73 4.35 9.85
N ILE A 39 -4.53 4.14 8.55
CA ILE A 39 -3.22 3.74 7.99
C ILE A 39 -2.25 4.92 8.14
N VAL A 40 -1.08 4.65 8.72
CA VAL A 40 -0.01 5.64 8.88
C VAL A 40 0.71 5.82 7.55
N LYS A 41 0.94 7.08 7.18
CA LYS A 41 1.73 7.48 6.02
C LYS A 41 2.84 8.42 6.45
N ASP A 42 3.98 8.35 5.79
CA ASP A 42 5.06 9.31 6.00
C ASP A 42 4.72 10.69 5.40
N CYS A 43 5.65 11.65 5.54
CA CYS A 43 5.46 13.01 5.03
C CYS A 43 5.49 13.14 3.50
N GLN A 44 5.77 12.05 2.78
CA GLN A 44 5.67 11.95 1.32
C GLN A 44 4.40 11.21 0.89
N GLY A 45 3.58 10.74 1.83
CA GLY A 45 2.35 10.00 1.57
C GLY A 45 2.56 8.50 1.37
N ARG A 46 3.77 7.97 1.59
CA ARG A 46 4.08 6.54 1.49
C ARG A 46 3.51 5.80 2.71
N ILE A 47 2.89 4.65 2.47
CA ILE A 47 2.31 3.81 3.53
C ILE A 47 3.43 3.15 4.33
N MET A 48 3.32 3.20 5.66
CA MET A 48 4.26 2.54 6.57
C MET A 48 3.77 1.13 6.93
N PHE A 49 4.63 0.13 6.89
CA PHE A 49 4.32 -1.27 7.20
C PHE A 49 4.86 -1.68 8.57
N LYS A 50 4.18 -2.55 9.32
CA LYS A 50 4.54 -2.88 10.71
C LYS A 50 5.97 -3.42 10.88
N ASN A 51 6.48 -4.15 9.90
CA ASN A 51 7.77 -4.86 9.98
C ASN A 51 8.78 -4.34 8.93
N ASP A 52 8.72 -3.05 8.62
CA ASP A 52 9.58 -2.44 7.60
C ASP A 52 10.73 -1.65 8.26
N GLU A 53 11.96 -1.97 7.85
CA GLU A 53 13.19 -1.32 8.31
C GLU A 53 13.23 0.17 7.92
N ASP A 54 12.54 0.55 6.84
CA ASP A 54 12.44 1.94 6.41
C ASP A 54 11.73 2.83 7.45
N ASN A 55 10.82 2.25 8.25
CA ASN A 55 10.20 2.98 9.36
C ASN A 55 11.21 3.34 10.45
N GLU A 56 12.18 2.45 10.72
CA GLU A 56 13.22 2.73 11.70
C GLU A 56 14.10 3.90 11.25
N SER A 57 14.43 3.91 9.96
CA SER A 57 15.14 5.03 9.34
C SER A 57 14.32 6.32 9.43
N PHE A 58 13.01 6.27 9.15
CA PHE A 58 12.12 7.41 9.27
C PHE A 58 12.12 8.00 10.68
N TRP A 59 11.89 7.17 11.71
CA TRP A 59 11.87 7.64 13.10
C TRP A 59 13.22 8.23 13.51
N ARG A 60 14.33 7.59 13.11
CA ARG A 60 15.68 8.09 13.39
C ARG A 60 15.96 9.44 12.73
N VAL A 61 15.64 9.60 11.43
CA VAL A 61 15.91 10.82 10.66
C VAL A 61 15.18 12.02 11.25
N PHE A 62 13.95 11.83 11.74
CA PHE A 62 13.14 12.90 12.32
C PHE A 62 13.17 12.95 13.86
N ASN A 63 14.09 12.20 14.49
CA ASN A 63 14.26 12.14 15.95
C ASN A 63 12.93 11.84 16.70
N LEU A 64 12.16 10.91 16.15
CA LEU A 64 10.93 10.39 16.74
C LEU A 64 11.23 9.10 17.53
N PRO A 65 10.49 8.83 18.62
CA PRO A 65 10.52 7.51 19.24
C PRO A 65 10.18 6.38 18.26
N LYS A 66 10.80 5.22 18.43
CA LYS A 66 10.48 4.03 17.63
C LYS A 66 9.01 3.66 17.83
N GLY A 67 8.30 3.36 16.74
CA GLY A 67 6.87 3.03 16.79
C GLY A 67 5.94 4.25 16.83
N THR A 68 6.44 5.49 16.72
CA THR A 68 5.57 6.66 16.66
C THR A 68 4.66 6.62 15.44
N THR A 69 3.35 6.64 15.69
CA THR A 69 2.27 6.69 14.68
C THR A 69 1.50 8.00 14.67
N GLU A 70 1.72 8.84 15.69
CA GLU A 70 1.10 10.14 15.86
C GLU A 70 2.17 11.22 15.67
N PHE A 71 2.20 11.82 14.48
CA PHE A 71 3.11 12.90 14.13
C PHE A 71 2.45 13.84 13.11
N THR A 72 2.97 15.07 13.01
CA THR A 72 2.54 16.06 12.03
C THR A 72 3.67 16.30 11.03
N CYS A 73 3.32 16.45 9.75
CA CYS A 73 4.26 16.79 8.69
C CYS A 73 4.21 18.29 8.38
N ILE A 74 5.35 18.96 8.47
CA ILE A 74 5.52 20.39 8.16
C ILE A 74 6.76 20.51 7.29
N ASP A 75 6.60 21.09 6.09
CA ASP A 75 7.68 21.25 5.10
C ASP A 75 8.49 19.97 4.85
N GLY A 76 7.79 18.83 4.77
CA GLY A 76 8.37 17.51 4.54
C GLY A 76 9.07 16.87 5.75
N LYS A 77 9.05 17.52 6.92
CA LYS A 77 9.63 17.00 8.17
C LYS A 77 8.53 16.54 9.13
N ALA A 78 8.80 15.42 9.81
CA ALA A 78 7.89 14.89 10.81
C ALA A 78 8.21 15.45 12.21
N TYR A 79 7.17 15.84 12.94
CA TYR A 79 7.26 16.36 14.30
C TYR A 79 6.26 15.65 15.21
N LEU A 80 6.65 15.44 16.47
CA LEU A 80 5.66 15.18 17.51
C LEU A 80 4.73 16.40 17.61
N PRO A 81 3.41 16.22 17.83
CA PRO A 81 2.46 17.34 17.87
C PRO A 81 2.87 18.48 18.81
N GLU A 82 3.47 18.15 19.95
CA GLU A 82 3.96 19.11 20.96
C GLU A 82 5.29 19.78 20.62
N LYS A 83 6.00 19.29 19.59
CA LYS A 83 7.29 19.82 19.10
C LYS A 83 7.17 20.53 17.75
N VAL A 84 5.95 20.77 17.30
CA VAL A 84 5.69 21.51 16.07
C VAL A 84 6.24 22.94 16.19
N PRO A 85 7.07 23.41 15.23
CA PRO A 85 7.54 24.78 15.24
C PRO A 85 6.37 25.77 15.13
N PRO A 86 6.46 26.96 15.76
CA PRO A 86 5.45 27.99 15.59
C PRO A 86 5.33 28.37 14.12
N LYS A 87 4.09 28.56 13.66
CA LYS A 87 3.85 29.12 12.33
C LYS A 87 4.34 30.58 12.36
N ASN A 88 5.36 30.87 11.57
CA ASN A 88 5.80 32.24 11.30
C ASN A 88 4.78 32.98 10.43
#